data_AF-A0AAN7RYR5-F1
#
_entry.id   AF-A0AAN7RYR5-F1
#
_cell.length_a   1.000
_cell.length_b   1.000
_cell.length_c   1.000
_cell.angle_alpha   90.00
_cell.angle_beta   90.00
_cell.angle_gamma   90.00
#
_symmetry.space_group_name_H-M   'P 1'
#
loop_
_entity.id
_entity.type
_entity.pdbx_description
1 polymer ?
#
loop_
_entity_poly.entity_id
_entity_poly.type
_entity_poly.pdbx_seq_one_letter_code
_entity_poly.pdbx_strand_id
1 'polypeptide(L)'
;MSQQCAPAAKKANGILGCIRRNVARRPSTGEATPGVLGPFPGSPVERDMDILERVQQRAMKKSKGLEHLSYEERLRELRLFSLEKRRLRGITLIY
;
A
#
# COMPACT_ATOMS: atom_id res chain seq x y z
N MET A 1 9.33 43.96 10.80
CA MET A 1 9.49 42.48 10.92
C MET A 1 9.24 42.09 12.37
N SER A 2 8.13 41.41 12.64
CA SER A 2 7.75 41.02 14.01
C SER A 2 8.73 39.98 14.56
N GLN A 3 9.36 40.27 15.72
CA GLN A 3 10.25 39.33 16.43
C GLN A 3 9.52 38.05 16.87
N GLN A 4 8.18 38.09 16.91
CA GLN A 4 7.34 36.96 17.32
C GLN A 4 7.41 35.79 16.33
N CYS A 5 7.66 36.05 15.04
CA CYS A 5 7.77 35.02 14.02
C CYS A 5 9.20 34.51 13.79
N ALA A 6 10.22 35.13 14.41
CA ALA A 6 11.62 34.74 14.26
C ALA A 6 11.91 33.27 14.65
N PRO A 7 11.40 32.73 15.77
CA PRO A 7 11.62 31.32 16.12
C PRO A 7 10.91 30.37 15.15
N ALA A 8 9.71 30.71 14.68
CA ALA A 8 8.97 29.92 13.69
C ALA A 8 9.69 29.90 12.33
N ALA A 9 10.18 31.06 11.88
CA ALA A 9 10.96 31.19 10.66
C ALA A 9 12.27 30.39 10.73
N LYS A 10 12.99 30.43 11.87
CA LYS A 10 14.22 29.65 12.06
C LYS A 10 13.97 28.14 11.99
N LYS A 11 12.87 27.66 12.58
CA LYS A 11 12.46 26.25 12.52
C LYS A 11 12.07 25.83 11.10
N ALA A 12 11.26 26.65 10.41
CA ALA A 12 10.86 26.41 9.02
C ALA A 12 12.08 26.37 8.08
N ASN A 13 13.02 27.30 8.24
CA ASN A 13 14.24 27.35 7.44
C ASN A 13 15.16 26.15 7.71
N GLY A 14 15.20 25.63 8.95
CA GLY A 14 15.91 24.40 9.29
C GLY A 14 15.33 23.18 8.56
N ILE A 15 14.00 23.03 8.57
CA ILE A 15 13.29 21.94 7.88
C ILE A 15 13.52 22.04 6.36
N LEU A 16 13.36 23.24 5.79
CA LEU A 16 13.60 23.50 4.37
C LEU A 16 15.04 23.16 3.95
N GLY A 17 16.02 23.49 4.80
CA GLY A 17 17.43 23.14 4.58
C GLY A 17 17.68 21.63 4.64
N CYS A 18 17.02 20.91 5.56
CA CYS A 18 17.07 19.44 5.62
C CYS A 18 16.47 18.77 4.38
N ILE A 19 15.34 19.29 3.87
CA ILE A 19 14.73 18.79 2.63
C ILE A 19 15.66 19.03 1.44
N ARG A 20 16.20 20.25 1.30
CA ARG A 20 17.11 20.61 0.19
C ARG A 20 18.36 19.74 0.16
N ARG A 21 18.96 19.44 1.32
CA ARG A 21 20.11 18.53 1.43
C ARG A 21 19.77 17.09 1.03
N ASN A 22 18.55 16.61 1.30
CA ASN A 22 18.11 15.29 0.87
C ASN A 22 17.78 15.24 -0.64
N VAL A 23 17.23 16.32 -1.20
CA VAL A 23 16.99 16.44 -2.65
C VAL A 23 18.31 16.48 -3.43
N ALA A 24 19.33 17.17 -2.92
CA ALA A 24 20.67 17.19 -3.52
C ALA A 24 21.44 15.87 -3.40
N ARG A 25 21.04 14.98 -2.48
CA ARG A 25 21.60 13.63 -2.31
C ARG A 25 20.86 12.56 -3.10
N ARG A 26 19.82 12.91 -3.87
CA ARG A 26 19.29 11.98 -4.87
C ARG A 26 20.37 11.84 -5.96
N PRO A 27 20.92 10.63 -6.20
CA PRO A 27 21.62 10.41 -7.45
C PRO A 27 20.59 10.66 -8.54
N SER A 28 20.92 11.57 -9.45
CA SER A 28 20.19 11.75 -10.69
C SER A 28 19.95 10.38 -11.30
N THR A 29 18.68 9.94 -11.29
CA THR A 29 18.24 8.77 -12.05
C THR A 29 18.37 9.15 -13.51
N GLY A 30 19.57 8.97 -14.01
CA GLY A 30 20.02 9.27 -15.34
C GLY A 30 21.35 8.57 -15.47
N GLU A 31 21.34 7.51 -16.26
CA GLU A 31 22.48 6.69 -16.69
C GLU A 31 22.77 5.44 -15.85
N ALA A 32 22.75 4.32 -16.59
CA ALA A 32 22.73 2.96 -16.12
C ALA A 32 24.06 2.52 -15.52
N THR A 33 23.98 1.82 -14.38
CA THR A 33 24.98 0.83 -13.96
C THR A 33 24.24 -0.39 -13.42
N PRO A 34 24.14 -1.50 -14.18
CA PRO A 34 23.63 -2.76 -13.67
C PRO A 34 24.76 -3.45 -12.91
N GLY A 35 24.89 -3.15 -11.62
CA GLY A 35 25.84 -3.82 -10.75
C GLY A 35 26.01 -3.08 -9.44
N VAL A 36 25.98 -3.80 -8.32
CA VAL A 36 26.29 -3.33 -6.96
C VAL A 36 25.13 -2.77 -6.14
N LEU A 37 23.88 -3.05 -6.49
CA LEU A 37 22.82 -3.17 -5.48
C LEU A 37 22.00 -4.42 -5.80
N GLY A 38 22.49 -5.57 -5.32
CA GLY A 38 21.61 -6.72 -5.20
C GLY A 38 20.39 -6.32 -4.37
N PRO A 39 19.18 -6.82 -4.67
CA PRO A 39 17.98 -6.47 -3.93
C PRO A 39 18.24 -6.67 -2.43
N PHE A 40 18.13 -5.60 -1.65
CA PHE A 40 18.30 -5.68 -0.20
C PHE A 40 17.20 -6.59 0.33
N PRO A 41 17.53 -7.75 0.94
CA PRO A 41 16.50 -8.73 1.26
C PRO A 41 15.59 -8.23 2.38
N GLY A 42 14.30 -8.07 2.07
CA GLY A 42 13.23 -8.29 3.04
C GLY A 42 12.92 -7.12 3.96
N SER A 43 12.57 -5.97 3.37
CA SER A 43 11.69 -5.05 4.11
C SER A 43 10.41 -5.81 4.52
N PRO A 44 9.84 -5.59 5.72
CA PRO A 44 8.58 -6.24 6.11
C PRO A 44 7.47 -6.04 5.07
N VAL A 45 7.49 -4.89 4.39
CA VAL A 45 6.55 -4.53 3.32
C VAL A 45 6.65 -5.47 2.11
N GLU A 46 7.85 -5.82 1.66
CA GLU A 46 8.02 -6.77 0.54
C GLU A 46 7.54 -8.18 0.90
N ARG A 47 7.79 -8.62 2.14
CA ARG A 47 7.31 -9.92 2.63
C ARG A 47 5.79 -9.99 2.73
N ASP A 48 5.16 -8.93 3.22
CA ASP A 48 3.70 -8.84 3.30
C ASP A 48 3.08 -8.78 1.90
N MET A 49 3.73 -8.09 0.96
CA MET A 49 3.31 -8.03 -0.44
C MET A 49 3.34 -9.42 -1.11
N ASP A 50 4.40 -10.21 -0.90
CA ASP A 50 4.49 -11.58 -1.41
C ASP A 50 3.38 -12.49 -0.85
N ILE A 51 3.04 -12.31 0.43
CA ILE A 51 1.95 -13.04 1.07
C ILE A 51 0.61 -12.63 0.44
N LEU A 52 0.37 -11.33 0.28
CA LEU A 52 -0.85 -10.80 -0.35
C LEU A 52 -1.00 -11.28 -1.79
N GLU A 53 0.09 -11.29 -2.57
CA GLU A 53 0.08 -11.77 -3.95
C GLU A 53 -0.31 -13.25 -4.02
N ARG A 54 0.26 -14.09 -3.15
CA ARG A 54 -0.11 -15.52 -3.08
C ARG A 54 -1.57 -15.72 -2.71
N VAL A 55 -2.11 -14.91 -1.79
CA VAL A 55 -3.52 -14.94 -1.40
C VAL A 55 -4.41 -14.55 -2.59
N GLN A 56 -4.07 -13.46 -3.28
CA GLN A 56 -4.80 -13.01 -4.47
C GLN A 56 -4.79 -14.06 -5.59
N GLN A 57 -3.64 -14.68 -5.88
CA GLN A 57 -3.55 -15.72 -6.89
C GLN A 57 -4.41 -16.94 -6.54
N ARG A 58 -4.44 -17.36 -5.27
CA ARG A 58 -5.31 -18.46 -4.80
C ARG A 58 -6.78 -18.09 -4.94
N ALA A 59 -7.16 -16.89 -4.53
CA ALA A 59 -8.53 -16.38 -4.67
C ALA A 59 -8.94 -16.32 -6.14
N MET A 60 -8.06 -15.86 -7.03
CA MET A 60 -8.36 -15.77 -8.46
C MET A 60 -8.49 -17.15 -9.12
N LYS A 61 -7.60 -18.10 -8.79
CA LYS A 61 -7.74 -19.49 -9.26
C LYS A 61 -9.05 -20.11 -8.81
N LYS A 62 -9.45 -19.86 -7.56
CA LYS A 62 -10.75 -20.29 -7.04
C LYS A 62 -11.90 -19.62 -7.77
N SER A 63 -11.82 -18.32 -8.05
CA SER A 63 -12.86 -17.58 -8.77
C SER A 63 -13.07 -18.08 -10.21
N LYS A 64 -11.98 -18.39 -10.93
CA LYS A 64 -12.05 -18.87 -12.32
C LYS A 64 -12.84 -20.17 -12.47
N GLY A 65 -12.69 -21.09 -11.51
CA GLY A 65 -13.43 -22.36 -11.50
C GLY A 65 -14.93 -22.22 -11.30
N LEU A 66 -15.41 -21.03 -10.91
CA LEU A 66 -16.81 -20.79 -10.58
C LEU A 66 -17.52 -19.90 -11.62
N GLU A 67 -16.85 -19.56 -12.73
CA GLU A 67 -17.37 -18.65 -13.76
C GLU A 67 -18.69 -19.11 -14.38
N HIS A 68 -18.91 -20.42 -14.46
CA HIS A 68 -20.13 -21.00 -15.02
C HIS A 68 -21.30 -21.06 -14.02
N LEU A 69 -21.04 -20.89 -12.72
CA LEU A 69 -22.05 -20.97 -11.68
C LEU A 69 -22.81 -19.65 -11.55
N SER A 70 -24.08 -19.74 -11.15
CA SER A 70 -24.88 -18.57 -10.76
C SER A 70 -24.33 -17.90 -9.50
N TYR A 71 -24.69 -16.64 -9.27
CA TYR A 71 -24.21 -15.88 -8.11
C TYR A 71 -24.48 -16.57 -6.76
N GLU A 72 -25.67 -17.13 -6.58
CA GLU A 72 -26.07 -17.82 -5.36
C GLU A 72 -25.28 -19.13 -5.15
N GLU A 73 -25.02 -19.87 -6.21
CA GLU A 73 -24.20 -21.10 -6.17
C GLU A 73 -22.74 -20.78 -5.85
N ARG A 74 -22.18 -19.70 -6.41
CA ARG A 74 -20.83 -19.23 -6.07
C ARG A 74 -20.71 -18.89 -4.59
N LEU A 75 -21.71 -18.23 -4.02
CA LEU A 75 -21.73 -17.91 -2.59
C LEU A 75 -21.79 -19.17 -1.73
N ARG A 76 -22.60 -20.16 -2.11
CA ARG A 76 -22.69 -21.44 -1.40
C ARG A 76 -21.36 -22.21 -1.43
N GLU A 77 -20.73 -22.29 -2.61
CA GLU A 77 -19.45 -22.97 -2.78
C GLU A 77 -18.32 -22.28 -2.00
N LEU A 78 -18.31 -20.95 -1.98
CA LEU A 78 -17.36 -20.15 -1.19
C LEU A 78 -17.75 -20.03 0.29
N ARG A 79 -18.92 -20.58 0.70
CA ARG A 79 -19.51 -20.45 2.05
C ARG A 79 -19.58 -19.00 2.53
N LEU A 80 -19.90 -18.07 1.63
CA LEU A 80 -20.00 -16.64 1.90
C LEU A 80 -21.46 -16.21 2.08
N PHE A 81 -21.66 -15.17 2.89
CA PHE A 81 -22.94 -14.49 2.96
C PHE A 81 -23.20 -13.62 1.72
N SER A 82 -24.49 -13.41 1.42
CA SER A 82 -24.92 -12.46 0.40
C SER A 82 -24.32 -11.06 0.64
N LEU A 83 -24.15 -10.31 -0.45
CA LEU A 83 -23.58 -8.96 -0.38
C LEU A 83 -24.38 -8.05 0.58
N GLU A 84 -25.71 -8.14 0.55
CA GLU A 84 -26.60 -7.38 1.40
C GLU A 84 -26.34 -7.66 2.89
N LYS A 85 -26.26 -8.93 3.28
CA LYS A 85 -25.97 -9.32 4.67
C LYS A 85 -24.56 -8.90 5.11
N ARG A 86 -23.58 -8.90 4.20
CA ARG A 86 -22.23 -8.38 4.48
C ARG A 86 -22.21 -6.88 4.66
N ARG A 87 -22.96 -6.13 3.84
CA ARG A 87 -23.10 -4.67 3.96
C ARG A 87 -23.77 -4.29 5.28
N LEU A 88 -24.85 -4.99 5.66
CA LEU A 88 -25.52 -4.77 6.94
C LEU A 88 -24.56 -4.94 8.12
N ARG A 89 -23.74 -6.01 8.15
CA ARG A 89 -22.69 -6.18 9.18
C ARG A 89 -21.69 -5.03 9.21
N GLY A 90 -21.26 -4.53 8.06
CA GLY A 90 -20.34 -3.39 7.98
C GLY A 90 -20.98 -2.10 8.49
N ILE A 91 -22.25 -1.87 8.19
CA ILE A 91 -23.00 -0.71 8.67
C ILE A 91 -23.19 -0.78 10.19
N THR A 92 -23.51 -1.95 10.74
CA THR A 92 -23.63 -2.15 12.21
C THR A 92 -22.29 -1.97 12.95
N LEU A 93 -21.14 -2.06 12.28
CA LEU A 93 -19.83 -1.82 12.88
C LEU A 93 -19.37 -0.35 12.82
N ILE A 94 -20.05 0.49 12.04
CA ILE A 94 -19.69 1.90 11.81
C ILE A 94 -20.52 2.86 12.70
N TYR A 95 -21.60 2.37 13.33
CA TYR A 95 -22.41 3.09 14.32
C TYR A 95 -22.13 2.58 15.73
#